data_AF-A0A928KU79-F1
#
_entry.id   AF-A0A928KU79-F1
#
_cell.length_a   1.000
_cell.length_b   1.000
_cell.length_c   1.000
_cell.angle_alpha   90.00
_cell.angle_beta   90.00
_cell.angle_gamma   90.00
#
_symmetry.space_group_name_H-M   'P 1'
#
loop_
_entity.id
_entity.type
_entity.pdbx_description
1 polymer ?
#
loop_
_entity_poly.entity_id
_entity_poly.type
_entity_poly.pdbx_seq_one_letter_code
_entity_poly.pdbx_strand_id
1 'polypeptide(L)'
;MDKKVIYGAGEDMRKITVICMSGSIDTKCGNAECLKFYSALAEKYSIRLIVPRIVDFGDDNAKFLHPNITVKSIATADDAIKKIDQNNFFSQFELINDDKLCQEALYNEAKDSEFIICESIYHVMLARNTFPDKKIIYRSIDLEYDKFIWFNKYTDYNQIKKDQSEYAFAFEKAACDAADYIFALTSADAERMQELYALPKEKLSGVIPICFDKAEILRDYAPRRKEKNAVTKGVFLSATRISDAEKMVEHMKNLSEVEFHIIGAGGYELRDCSSNVIIHGRVSEEEKNRIIKECDFALNITPMTFGMNVKMIDYVSLGTPVISNELGVRGFNAVAGKHYILADDDNFEEAIRDFCVLDEDERYAIALNAFDLICNEYDYKKYINSFDEFCSDSPEEKEDSYYIFGAGLCGEWASQVLNGEGIECLGFADNNPSKYGTAYCGKTVYSPAEVFEDINNSDNKKLIIAVGISYMSDIVKQAVQHIDAEKIVLFEKYALSIEDMRRKVDIEKIRRMKV
;
A
#
# COMPACT_ATOMS: atom_id res chain seq x y z
N MET A 1 -13.88 10.93 24.41
CA MET A 1 -14.75 9.73 24.38
C MET A 1 -14.49 9.05 23.05
N ASP A 2 -13.55 8.11 23.03
CA ASP A 2 -13.23 7.33 21.83
C ASP A 2 -14.40 6.40 21.52
N LYS A 3 -15.15 6.70 20.45
CA LYS A 3 -16.24 5.84 19.97
C LYS A 3 -15.61 4.65 19.23
N LYS A 4 -15.43 3.54 19.94
CA LYS A 4 -15.19 2.22 19.34
C LYS A 4 -16.47 1.78 18.62
N VAL A 5 -16.49 1.82 17.29
CA VAL A 5 -17.44 1.02 16.50
C VAL A 5 -16.79 -0.34 16.32
N ILE A 6 -17.27 -1.34 17.06
CA ILE A 6 -16.74 -2.72 17.03
C ILE A 6 -17.73 -3.56 16.24
N TYR A 7 -17.35 -3.97 15.04
CA TYR A 7 -17.95 -5.12 14.38
C TYR A 7 -17.03 -6.32 14.65
N GLY A 8 -17.59 -7.40 15.22
CA GLY A 8 -16.82 -8.51 15.78
C GLY A 8 -16.25 -9.42 14.68
N ALA A 9 -14.94 -9.66 14.75
CA ALA A 9 -14.25 -10.65 13.93
C ALA A 9 -14.54 -12.08 14.43
N GLY A 10 -14.64 -13.05 13.52
CA GLY A 10 -14.59 -14.47 13.88
C GLY A 10 -13.22 -14.83 14.46
N GLU A 11 -13.20 -15.54 15.59
CA GLU A 11 -11.97 -15.79 16.38
C GLU A 11 -10.89 -16.60 15.63
N ASP A 12 -11.25 -17.31 14.54
CA ASP A 12 -10.35 -18.20 13.79
C ASP A 12 -9.78 -17.60 12.49
N MET A 13 -10.07 -16.35 12.14
CA MET A 13 -9.59 -15.74 10.89
C MET A 13 -8.16 -15.19 11.02
N ARG A 14 -7.35 -15.38 9.97
CA ARG A 14 -6.04 -14.73 9.82
C ARG A 14 -6.19 -13.21 9.89
N LYS A 15 -5.27 -12.55 10.59
CA LYS A 15 -5.39 -11.13 10.94
C LYS A 15 -4.44 -10.28 10.10
N ILE A 16 -4.96 -9.25 9.45
CA ILE A 16 -4.17 -8.28 8.68
C ILE A 16 -4.39 -6.89 9.27
N THR A 17 -3.31 -6.15 9.50
CA THR A 17 -3.39 -4.72 9.78
C THR A 17 -3.11 -3.94 8.51
N VAL A 18 -3.92 -2.91 8.24
CA VAL A 18 -3.73 -1.99 7.12
C VAL A 18 -3.56 -0.58 7.68
N ILE A 19 -2.44 0.08 7.36
CA ILE A 19 -2.20 1.49 7.68
C ILE A 19 -2.52 2.33 6.43
N CYS A 20 -3.69 2.94 6.44
CA CYS A 20 -4.28 3.63 5.30
C CYS A 20 -3.98 5.13 5.32
N MET A 21 -3.73 5.72 4.14
CA MET A 21 -3.51 7.16 3.97
C MET A 21 -4.77 8.00 4.19
N SER A 22 -5.94 7.41 3.92
CA SER A 22 -7.18 8.16 3.90
C SER A 22 -7.90 8.10 5.23
N GLY A 23 -8.06 9.26 5.85
CA GLY A 23 -9.08 9.40 6.87
C GLY A 23 -10.45 9.86 6.31
N SER A 24 -10.53 10.39 5.06
CA SER A 24 -11.82 10.74 4.44
C SER A 24 -12.20 9.67 3.43
N ILE A 25 -13.29 8.95 3.70
CA ILE A 25 -14.06 8.31 2.63
C ILE A 25 -14.92 9.41 2.01
N ASP A 26 -14.37 10.15 1.06
CA ASP A 26 -15.25 10.62 -0.01
C ASP A 26 -15.44 9.41 -0.91
N THR A 27 -16.65 8.85 -0.92
CA THR A 27 -17.01 7.49 -1.36
C THR A 27 -16.54 7.07 -2.74
N LYS A 28 -15.98 7.98 -3.54
CA LYS A 28 -15.61 7.76 -4.94
C LYS A 28 -14.36 8.53 -5.38
N CYS A 29 -13.39 8.68 -4.49
CA CYS A 29 -11.99 8.94 -4.87
C CYS A 29 -11.19 7.61 -4.85
N GLY A 30 -9.98 7.58 -5.41
CA GLY A 30 -9.14 6.37 -5.42
C GLY A 30 -8.95 5.74 -4.03
N ASN A 31 -9.01 6.55 -2.97
CA ASN A 31 -8.96 6.08 -1.58
C ASN A 31 -10.19 5.25 -1.17
N ALA A 32 -11.39 5.61 -1.63
CA ALA A 32 -12.60 4.85 -1.31
C ALA A 32 -12.59 3.46 -1.97
N GLU A 33 -12.08 3.38 -3.19
CA GLU A 33 -11.91 2.10 -3.89
C GLU A 33 -10.85 1.21 -3.21
N CYS A 34 -9.79 1.81 -2.63
CA CYS A 34 -8.86 1.06 -1.77
C CYS A 34 -9.56 0.48 -0.52
N LEU A 35 -10.48 1.23 0.09
CA LEU A 35 -11.26 0.71 1.23
C LEU A 35 -12.26 -0.37 0.83
N LYS A 36 -12.89 -0.26 -0.36
CA LYS A 36 -13.73 -1.34 -0.92
C LYS A 36 -12.90 -2.60 -1.16
N PHE A 37 -11.66 -2.48 -1.65
CA PHE A 37 -10.74 -3.62 -1.78
C PHE A 37 -10.50 -4.31 -0.43
N TYR A 38 -10.22 -3.56 0.64
CA TYR A 38 -10.09 -4.17 1.98
C TYR A 38 -11.41 -4.74 2.49
N SER A 39 -12.55 -4.09 2.22
CA SER A 39 -13.88 -4.62 2.55
C SER A 39 -14.11 -6.00 1.93
N ALA A 40 -13.76 -6.16 0.66
CA ALA A 40 -13.88 -7.44 -0.02
C ALA A 40 -12.82 -8.45 0.46
N LEU A 41 -11.59 -8.01 0.79
CA LEU A 41 -10.57 -8.87 1.40
C LEU A 41 -11.01 -9.41 2.77
N ALA A 42 -11.82 -8.65 3.52
CA ALA A 42 -12.35 -9.04 4.82
C ALA A 42 -13.37 -10.20 4.78
N GLU A 43 -13.77 -10.67 3.58
CA GLU A 43 -14.47 -11.95 3.43
C GLU A 43 -13.58 -13.14 3.85
N LYS A 44 -12.25 -13.02 3.68
CA LYS A 44 -11.26 -14.07 3.97
C LYS A 44 -10.38 -13.78 5.19
N TYR A 45 -10.28 -12.50 5.60
CA TYR A 45 -9.41 -12.07 6.70
C TYR A 45 -10.15 -11.25 7.76
N SER A 46 -9.64 -11.27 8.98
CA SER A 46 -9.96 -10.23 9.97
C SER A 46 -9.04 -9.03 9.72
N ILE A 47 -9.63 -7.89 9.33
CA ILE A 47 -8.84 -6.72 8.94
C ILE A 47 -8.96 -5.63 10.01
N ARG A 48 -7.81 -5.11 10.44
CA ARG A 48 -7.73 -3.95 11.29
C ARG A 48 -7.24 -2.76 10.47
N LEU A 49 -8.14 -1.83 10.21
CA LEU A 49 -7.86 -0.61 9.46
C LEU A 49 -7.41 0.49 10.42
N ILE A 50 -6.16 0.92 10.29
CA ILE A 50 -5.59 2.03 11.04
C ILE A 50 -5.68 3.30 10.18
N VAL A 51 -6.34 4.33 10.71
CA VAL A 51 -6.51 5.63 10.06
C VAL A 51 -5.93 6.77 10.93
N PRO A 52 -5.36 7.83 10.34
CA PRO A 52 -4.95 9.02 11.07
C PRO A 52 -6.18 9.74 11.66
N ARG A 53 -6.11 10.16 12.94
CA ARG A 53 -7.23 10.78 13.70
C ARG A 53 -7.83 12.05 13.09
N ILE A 54 -7.16 12.68 12.13
CA ILE A 54 -7.51 14.03 11.62
C ILE A 54 -8.76 14.08 10.79
N VAL A 55 -9.27 12.92 10.41
CA VAL A 55 -10.43 12.88 9.57
C VAL A 55 -11.49 12.07 10.29
N ASP A 56 -12.58 12.75 10.62
CA ASP A 56 -13.78 12.10 11.15
C ASP A 56 -14.15 10.98 10.18
N PHE A 57 -13.92 9.73 10.62
CA PHE A 57 -14.47 8.57 9.97
C PHE A 57 -15.98 8.62 10.23
N GLY A 58 -16.70 9.40 9.42
CA GLY A 58 -18.11 9.70 9.62
C GLY A 58 -18.98 8.44 9.63
N ASP A 59 -20.16 8.52 10.25
CA ASP A 59 -21.08 7.38 10.37
C ASP A 59 -21.51 6.81 9.00
N ASP A 60 -21.47 7.60 7.92
CA ASP A 60 -21.74 7.14 6.55
C ASP A 60 -20.63 6.25 5.97
N ASN A 61 -19.40 6.41 6.45
CA ASN A 61 -18.21 5.70 5.99
C ASN A 61 -18.16 4.25 6.51
N ALA A 62 -18.67 4.03 7.73
CA ALA A 62 -18.72 2.71 8.35
C ALA A 62 -19.77 1.77 7.73
N LYS A 63 -20.75 2.31 6.97
CA LYS A 63 -21.86 1.52 6.41
C LYS A 63 -21.44 0.55 5.30
N PHE A 64 -20.31 0.80 4.64
CA PHE A 64 -19.82 0.01 3.50
C PHE A 64 -18.72 -0.99 3.88
N LEU A 65 -18.28 -0.98 5.14
CA LEU A 65 -17.24 -1.88 5.61
C LEU A 65 -17.84 -3.22 6.00
N HIS A 66 -17.17 -4.28 5.55
CA HIS A 66 -17.49 -5.64 5.95
C HIS A 66 -17.40 -5.80 7.49
N PRO A 67 -18.25 -6.61 8.13
CA PRO A 67 -18.26 -6.78 9.60
C PRO A 67 -16.94 -7.27 10.20
N ASN A 68 -16.08 -7.93 9.41
CA ASN A 68 -14.75 -8.36 9.85
C ASN A 68 -13.70 -7.24 9.85
N ILE A 69 -14.07 -6.01 9.47
CA ILE A 69 -13.22 -4.84 9.57
C ILE A 69 -13.42 -4.15 10.92
N THR A 70 -12.33 -3.96 11.64
CA THR A 70 -12.26 -3.05 12.79
C THR A 70 -11.48 -1.80 12.41
N VAL A 71 -12.09 -0.63 12.54
CA VAL A 71 -11.43 0.66 12.30
C VAL A 71 -10.85 1.21 13.59
N LYS A 72 -9.60 1.68 13.54
CA LYS A 72 -8.86 2.25 14.65
C LYS A 72 -8.25 3.58 14.23
N SER A 73 -8.57 4.64 14.96
CA SER A 73 -7.83 5.89 14.84
C SER A 73 -6.62 5.84 15.75
N ILE A 74 -5.42 6.01 15.20
CA ILE A 74 -4.25 6.31 16.03
C ILE A 74 -4.13 7.83 16.09
N ALA A 75 -4.16 8.36 17.30
CA ALA A 75 -3.87 9.76 17.55
C ALA A 75 -2.38 10.00 17.26
N THR A 76 -2.07 10.36 16.02
CA THR A 76 -0.91 11.18 15.74
C THR A 76 -1.02 12.41 16.62
N ALA A 77 -0.03 12.74 17.44
CA ALA A 77 -0.14 13.82 18.42
C ALA A 77 -0.80 15.05 17.79
N ASP A 78 -1.94 15.50 18.32
CA ASP A 78 -2.80 16.54 17.72
C ASP A 78 -2.05 17.87 17.46
N ASP A 79 -0.86 18.04 18.06
CA ASP A 79 0.05 19.17 17.89
C ASP A 79 1.16 18.96 16.83
N ALA A 80 1.45 17.72 16.47
CA ALA A 80 2.42 17.36 15.42
C ALA A 80 1.87 17.71 14.04
N ILE A 81 0.63 17.32 13.74
CA ILE A 81 0.06 17.52 12.40
C ILE A 81 -0.45 18.95 12.15
N LYS A 82 -0.84 19.70 13.18
CA LYS A 82 -1.07 21.15 13.02
C LYS A 82 0.20 21.90 12.58
N LYS A 83 1.38 21.30 12.78
CA LYS A 83 2.67 21.79 12.28
C LYS A 83 3.11 21.17 10.96
N ILE A 84 2.38 20.17 10.45
CA ILE A 84 2.61 19.65 9.09
C ILE A 84 2.13 20.73 8.13
N ASP A 85 3.09 21.40 7.51
CA ASP A 85 2.82 22.04 6.24
C ASP A 85 2.57 20.91 5.23
N GLN A 86 1.32 20.79 4.76
CA GLN A 86 0.94 19.81 3.74
C GLN A 86 1.81 19.93 2.47
N ASN A 87 2.50 21.07 2.30
CA ASN A 87 3.41 21.35 1.19
C ASN A 87 4.89 21.06 1.51
N ASN A 88 5.20 20.46 2.67
CA ASN A 88 6.58 20.16 3.09
C ASN A 88 6.75 18.68 3.44
N PHE A 89 7.23 17.90 2.47
CA PHE A 89 7.50 16.47 2.57
C PHE A 89 8.37 16.07 3.78
N PHE A 90 9.36 16.91 4.10
CA PHE A 90 10.30 16.64 5.19
C PHE A 90 9.63 16.73 6.56
N SER A 91 8.70 17.67 6.72
CA SER A 91 7.93 17.81 7.97
C SER A 91 7.03 16.60 8.23
N GLN A 92 6.45 16.01 7.17
CA GLN A 92 5.62 14.81 7.28
C GLN A 92 6.44 13.58 7.71
N PHE A 93 7.66 13.44 7.19
CA PHE A 93 8.57 12.34 7.54
C PHE A 93 9.05 12.41 8.99
N GLU A 94 9.58 13.57 9.43
CA GLU A 94 10.13 13.72 10.79
C GLU A 94 9.08 13.48 11.87
N LEU A 95 7.82 13.88 11.63
CA LEU A 95 6.76 13.76 12.63
C LEU A 95 6.21 12.34 12.77
N ILE A 96 6.25 11.51 11.73
CA ILE A 96 5.69 10.15 11.76
C ILE A 96 6.70 9.12 12.28
N ASN A 97 7.99 9.29 11.99
CA ASN A 97 8.98 8.25 12.32
C ASN A 97 9.50 8.26 13.76
N ASP A 98 9.54 9.42 14.42
CA ASP A 98 10.09 9.55 15.78
C ASP A 98 9.03 9.64 16.89
N ASP A 99 7.74 9.52 16.56
CA ASP A 99 6.67 9.56 17.54
C ASP A 99 6.48 8.19 18.22
N LYS A 100 7.11 8.03 19.39
CA LYS A 100 6.94 6.85 20.25
C LYS A 100 5.48 6.54 20.59
N LEU A 101 4.61 7.55 20.67
CA LEU A 101 3.17 7.32 20.94
C LEU A 101 2.49 6.65 19.74
N CYS A 102 2.85 7.05 18.52
CA CYS A 102 2.37 6.40 17.30
C CYS A 102 2.85 4.95 17.21
N GLN A 103 4.12 4.69 17.54
CA GLN A 103 4.68 3.34 17.59
C GLN A 103 4.00 2.47 18.66
N GLU A 104 3.81 2.97 19.88
CA GLU A 104 3.12 2.24 20.95
C GLU A 104 1.66 1.94 20.58
N ALA A 105 0.95 2.89 19.99
CA ALA A 105 -0.43 2.68 19.53
C ALA A 105 -0.49 1.64 18.40
N LEU A 106 0.41 1.74 17.41
CA LEU A 106 0.51 0.77 16.33
C LEU A 106 0.88 -0.61 16.87
N TYR A 107 1.81 -0.70 17.83
CA TYR A 107 2.20 -1.96 18.44
C TYR A 107 1.00 -2.67 19.08
N ASN A 108 0.24 -1.95 19.90
CA ASN A 108 -0.94 -2.48 20.58
C ASN A 108 -2.01 -2.95 19.60
N GLU A 109 -2.19 -2.22 18.50
CA GLU A 109 -3.20 -2.51 17.48
C GLU A 109 -2.68 -3.43 16.36
N ALA A 110 -1.40 -3.82 16.27
CA ALA A 110 -0.96 -4.66 15.15
C ALA A 110 -0.14 -5.89 15.57
N LYS A 111 0.15 -6.05 16.87
CA LYS A 111 0.99 -7.15 17.38
C LYS A 111 0.49 -8.55 17.02
N ASP A 112 -0.83 -8.75 16.93
CA ASP A 112 -1.47 -10.02 16.59
C ASP A 112 -1.74 -10.21 15.09
N SER A 113 -1.35 -9.25 14.25
CA SER A 113 -1.51 -9.37 12.80
C SER A 113 -0.39 -10.20 12.18
N GLU A 114 -0.72 -10.97 11.16
CA GLU A 114 0.25 -11.74 10.39
C GLU A 114 1.06 -10.82 9.45
N PHE A 115 0.35 -9.94 8.73
CA PHE A 115 0.94 -8.95 7.84
C PHE A 115 0.52 -7.53 8.25
N ILE A 116 1.40 -6.57 7.98
CA ILE A 116 1.06 -5.14 7.98
C ILE A 116 1.14 -4.63 6.54
N ILE A 117 0.01 -4.16 6.01
CA ILE A 117 -0.08 -3.49 4.71
C ILE A 117 0.05 -1.98 4.93
N CYS A 118 0.95 -1.34 4.21
CA CYS A 118 1.22 0.09 4.28
C CYS A 118 0.94 0.73 2.91
N GLU A 119 0.11 1.76 2.87
CA GLU A 119 -0.24 2.48 1.62
C GLU A 119 0.61 3.74 1.36
N SER A 120 1.54 4.05 2.27
CA SER A 120 2.44 5.20 2.12
C SER A 120 3.84 4.84 2.54
N ILE A 121 4.81 5.53 1.95
CA ILE A 121 6.22 5.41 2.32
C ILE A 121 6.45 5.70 3.82
N TYR A 122 5.63 6.58 4.42
CA TYR A 122 5.73 6.92 5.84
C TYR A 122 5.21 5.79 6.73
N HIS A 123 4.13 5.12 6.30
CA HIS A 123 3.57 3.97 7.02
C HIS A 123 4.52 2.79 7.02
N VAL A 124 5.26 2.57 5.94
CA VAL A 124 6.26 1.50 5.87
C VAL A 124 7.34 1.71 6.94
N MET A 125 7.86 2.93 7.03
CA MET A 125 8.89 3.25 8.02
C MET A 125 8.37 3.18 9.45
N LEU A 126 7.18 3.70 9.72
CA LEU A 126 6.52 3.56 11.03
C LEU A 126 6.32 2.09 11.41
N ALA A 127 5.83 1.27 10.48
CA ALA A 127 5.61 -0.16 10.70
C ALA A 127 6.93 -0.89 10.96
N ARG A 128 8.00 -0.62 10.19
CA ARG A 128 9.30 -1.28 10.36
C ARG A 128 9.98 -0.88 11.67
N ASN A 129 9.87 0.39 12.07
CA ASN A 129 10.40 0.88 13.35
C ASN A 129 9.64 0.27 14.54
N THR A 130 8.34 0.03 14.39
CA THR A 130 7.50 -0.58 15.44
C THR A 130 7.67 -2.10 15.50
N PHE A 131 7.83 -2.75 14.34
CA PHE A 131 7.95 -4.20 14.20
C PHE A 131 9.17 -4.57 13.33
N PRO A 132 10.36 -4.70 13.92
CA PRO A 132 11.57 -5.01 13.17
C PRO A 132 11.50 -6.33 12.38
N ASP A 133 10.78 -7.32 12.92
CA ASP A 133 10.76 -8.69 12.40
C ASP A 133 9.43 -9.10 11.72
N LYS A 134 8.39 -8.25 11.74
CA LYS A 134 7.10 -8.58 11.12
C LYS A 134 7.15 -8.38 9.61
N LYS A 135 6.36 -9.17 8.87
CA LYS A 135 6.20 -9.01 7.42
C LYS A 135 5.44 -7.73 7.09
N ILE A 136 6.08 -6.86 6.31
CA ILE A 136 5.54 -5.58 5.86
C ILE A 136 5.35 -5.62 4.35
N ILE A 137 4.11 -5.35 3.94
CA ILE A 137 3.70 -5.22 2.55
C ILE A 137 3.57 -3.73 2.26
N TYR A 138 4.39 -3.19 1.35
CA TYR A 138 4.20 -1.85 0.82
C TYR A 138 3.30 -1.92 -0.42
N ARG A 139 2.08 -1.40 -0.30
CA ARG A 139 1.19 -1.18 -1.45
C ARG A 139 1.39 0.26 -1.94
N SER A 140 2.23 0.42 -2.95
CA SER A 140 2.53 1.74 -3.52
C SER A 140 1.31 2.26 -4.29
N ILE A 141 0.75 3.37 -3.80
CA ILE A 141 -0.42 4.05 -4.40
C ILE A 141 0.01 5.04 -5.48
N ASP A 142 1.11 5.74 -5.26
CA ASP A 142 1.76 6.63 -6.23
C ASP A 142 3.27 6.34 -6.22
N LEU A 143 3.94 6.64 -7.33
CA LEU A 143 5.39 6.87 -7.35
C LEU A 143 5.67 8.29 -6.89
N GLU A 144 6.00 8.44 -5.60
CA GLU A 144 6.16 9.74 -4.97
C GLU A 144 7.29 10.55 -5.64
N TYR A 145 8.38 9.91 -6.08
CA TYR A 145 9.45 10.64 -6.77
C TYR A 145 8.99 11.33 -8.06
N ASP A 146 8.37 10.57 -8.98
CA ASP A 146 7.89 11.12 -10.26
C ASP A 146 6.80 12.19 -10.00
N LYS A 147 6.04 12.02 -8.91
CA LYS A 147 5.07 13.01 -8.44
C LYS A 147 5.66 14.34 -8.03
N PHE A 148 6.71 14.31 -7.22
CA PHE A 148 7.39 15.53 -6.80
C PHE A 148 8.22 16.17 -7.92
N ILE A 149 8.83 15.39 -8.84
CA ILE A 149 9.47 15.95 -10.04
C ILE A 149 8.48 16.82 -10.81
N TRP A 150 7.26 16.32 -11.02
CA TRP A 150 6.29 17.09 -11.76
C TRP A 150 5.82 18.31 -10.99
N PHE A 151 5.55 18.19 -9.68
CA PHE A 151 5.14 19.34 -8.87
C PHE A 151 6.16 20.48 -8.98
N ASN A 152 7.45 20.16 -8.89
CA ASN A 152 8.53 21.13 -9.08
C ASN A 152 8.52 21.81 -10.47
N LYS A 153 8.12 21.08 -11.52
CA LYS A 153 8.16 21.58 -12.90
C LYS A 153 6.93 22.40 -13.30
N TYR A 154 5.75 22.10 -12.74
CA TYR A 154 4.48 22.59 -13.28
C TYR A 154 3.57 23.28 -12.25
N THR A 155 4.05 23.54 -11.04
CA THR A 155 3.30 24.34 -10.07
C THR A 155 4.02 25.65 -9.78
N ASP A 156 3.32 26.79 -9.97
CA ASP A 156 3.65 28.09 -9.37
C ASP A 156 3.35 28.08 -7.85
N TYR A 157 3.64 26.96 -7.17
CA TYR A 157 3.60 26.87 -5.72
C TYR A 157 4.81 27.65 -5.18
N ASN A 158 4.66 28.97 -5.15
CA ASN A 158 5.61 30.00 -4.72
C ASN A 158 6.13 29.86 -3.27
N GLN A 159 5.95 28.70 -2.63
CA GLN A 159 6.38 28.41 -1.26
C GLN A 159 7.39 27.27 -1.15
N ILE A 160 7.53 26.38 -2.14
CA ILE A 160 8.51 25.30 -2.10
C ILE A 160 9.83 25.79 -2.73
N LYS A 161 10.64 26.48 -1.92
CA LYS A 161 11.95 27.04 -2.33
C LYS A 161 13.06 25.98 -2.53
N LYS A 162 12.77 24.69 -2.35
CA LYS A 162 13.76 23.60 -2.37
C LYS A 162 13.18 22.40 -3.09
N ASP A 163 13.92 21.86 -4.05
CA ASP A 163 13.57 20.63 -4.76
C ASP A 163 13.25 19.51 -3.74
N GLN A 164 11.97 19.13 -3.64
CA GLN A 164 11.53 18.06 -2.74
C GLN A 164 11.64 16.67 -3.37
N SER A 165 11.95 16.57 -4.66
CA SER A 165 12.02 15.30 -5.37
C SER A 165 13.20 14.45 -4.88
N GLU A 166 14.33 15.05 -4.52
CA GLU A 166 15.46 14.32 -3.93
C GLU A 166 15.08 13.63 -2.61
N TYR A 167 14.27 14.31 -1.79
CA TYR A 167 13.73 13.72 -0.56
C TYR A 167 12.74 12.61 -0.88
N ALA A 168 11.79 12.86 -1.79
CA ALA A 168 10.82 11.84 -2.21
C ALA A 168 11.53 10.57 -2.71
N PHE A 169 12.57 10.72 -3.53
CA PHE A 169 13.42 9.61 -3.97
C PHE A 169 14.04 8.85 -2.81
N ALA A 170 14.72 9.56 -1.89
CA ALA A 170 15.43 8.92 -0.78
C ALA A 170 14.49 8.17 0.15
N PHE A 171 13.32 8.76 0.44
CA PHE A 171 12.34 8.18 1.34
C PHE A 171 11.55 7.05 0.72
N GLU A 172 11.15 7.16 -0.56
CA GLU A 172 10.50 6.07 -1.29
C GLU A 172 11.46 4.88 -1.45
N LYS A 173 12.75 5.14 -1.74
CA LYS A 173 13.77 4.10 -1.72
C LYS A 173 13.89 3.42 -0.35
N ALA A 174 13.95 4.20 0.73
CA ALA A 174 14.04 3.64 2.09
C ALA A 174 12.82 2.77 2.44
N ALA A 175 11.62 3.19 2.04
CA ALA A 175 10.41 2.38 2.20
C ALA A 175 10.49 1.08 1.39
N CYS A 176 10.94 1.15 0.13
CA CYS A 176 11.15 -0.05 -0.69
C CYS A 176 12.19 -1.01 -0.08
N ASP A 177 13.26 -0.47 0.51
CA ASP A 177 14.29 -1.25 1.20
C ASP A 177 13.76 -1.88 2.50
N ALA A 178 12.88 -1.17 3.23
CA ALA A 178 12.32 -1.61 4.50
C ALA A 178 11.15 -2.60 4.37
N ALA A 179 10.40 -2.56 3.27
CA ALA A 179 9.32 -3.51 3.00
C ALA A 179 9.86 -4.90 2.64
N ASP A 180 9.16 -5.95 3.07
CA ASP A 180 9.47 -7.32 2.67
C ASP A 180 8.90 -7.61 1.27
N TYR A 181 7.72 -7.05 1.01
CA TYR A 181 6.96 -7.28 -0.22
C TYR A 181 6.40 -5.95 -0.74
N ILE A 182 6.36 -5.80 -2.06
CA ILE A 182 5.88 -4.59 -2.72
C ILE A 182 4.84 -4.96 -3.77
N PHE A 183 3.68 -4.32 -3.69
CA PHE A 183 2.66 -4.33 -4.73
C PHE A 183 2.52 -2.92 -5.31
N ALA A 184 2.75 -2.78 -6.61
CA ALA A 184 2.48 -1.53 -7.33
C ALA A 184 1.02 -1.49 -7.83
N LEU A 185 0.49 -0.30 -8.16
CA LEU A 185 -0.82 -0.20 -8.82
C LEU A 185 -0.79 -0.64 -10.28
N THR A 186 0.32 -0.42 -10.98
CA THR A 186 0.43 -0.71 -12.42
C THR A 186 1.76 -1.39 -12.74
N SER A 187 1.82 -2.15 -13.83
CA SER A 187 3.07 -2.74 -14.31
C SER A 187 4.09 -1.66 -14.68
N ALA A 188 3.64 -0.54 -15.24
CA ALA A 188 4.51 0.59 -15.56
C ALA A 188 5.11 1.22 -14.29
N ASP A 189 4.35 1.36 -13.21
CA ASP A 189 4.87 1.84 -11.93
C ASP A 189 5.86 0.84 -11.33
N ALA A 190 5.58 -0.45 -11.44
CA ALA A 190 6.46 -1.50 -10.96
C ALA A 190 7.82 -1.51 -11.68
N GLU A 191 7.82 -1.44 -13.01
CA GLU A 191 9.03 -1.36 -13.83
C GLU A 191 9.81 -0.08 -13.52
N ARG A 192 9.11 1.06 -13.47
CA ARG A 192 9.69 2.35 -13.14
C ARG A 192 10.32 2.36 -11.74
N MET A 193 9.67 1.74 -10.76
CA MET A 193 10.19 1.58 -9.40
C MET A 193 11.45 0.72 -9.36
N GLN A 194 11.47 -0.39 -10.12
CA GLN A 194 12.64 -1.24 -10.25
C GLN A 194 13.83 -0.49 -10.85
N GLU A 195 13.59 0.29 -11.90
CA GLU A 195 14.62 1.12 -12.53
C GLU A 195 15.15 2.22 -11.61
N LEU A 196 14.25 2.98 -10.97
CA LEU A 196 14.59 4.11 -10.11
C LEU A 196 15.41 3.69 -8.89
N TYR A 197 15.00 2.60 -8.24
CA TYR A 197 15.52 2.21 -6.93
C TYR A 197 16.48 1.02 -6.98
N ALA A 198 16.75 0.49 -8.18
CA ALA A 198 17.48 -0.76 -8.38
C ALA A 198 16.88 -1.89 -7.51
N LEU A 199 15.55 -1.96 -7.48
CA LEU A 199 14.82 -2.87 -6.61
C LEU A 199 15.04 -4.32 -7.08
N PRO A 200 15.40 -5.26 -6.18
CA PRO A 200 15.45 -6.68 -6.51
C PRO A 200 14.10 -7.17 -7.02
N LYS A 201 14.12 -8.02 -8.05
CA LYS A 201 12.89 -8.51 -8.68
C LYS A 201 12.00 -9.27 -7.69
N GLU A 202 12.62 -9.92 -6.71
CA GLU A 202 11.99 -10.75 -5.68
C GLU A 202 11.18 -9.92 -4.67
N LYS A 203 11.50 -8.62 -4.50
CA LYS A 203 10.72 -7.72 -3.64
C LYS A 203 9.40 -7.29 -4.28
N LEU A 204 9.32 -7.29 -5.61
CA LEU A 204 8.12 -6.92 -6.33
C LEU A 204 7.19 -8.13 -6.43
N SER A 205 6.29 -8.26 -5.45
CA SER A 205 5.37 -9.41 -5.31
C SER A 205 4.24 -9.39 -6.35
N GLY A 206 3.94 -8.24 -6.94
CA GLY A 206 2.98 -8.16 -8.04
C GLY A 206 2.38 -6.77 -8.24
N VAL A 207 1.24 -6.76 -8.93
CA VAL A 207 0.46 -5.56 -9.22
C VAL A 207 -0.94 -5.75 -8.68
N ILE A 208 -1.39 -4.83 -7.83
CA ILE A 208 -2.76 -4.74 -7.33
C ILE A 208 -3.26 -3.34 -7.66
N PRO A 209 -3.96 -3.15 -8.78
CA PRO A 209 -4.48 -1.85 -9.18
C PRO A 209 -5.51 -1.35 -8.17
N ILE A 210 -5.99 -0.13 -8.42
CA ILE A 210 -7.28 0.27 -7.86
C ILE A 210 -8.34 -0.56 -8.60
N CYS A 211 -9.08 -1.34 -7.82
CA CYS A 211 -10.06 -2.30 -8.31
C CYS A 211 -11.47 -1.81 -7.98
N PHE A 212 -12.46 -2.32 -8.71
CA PHE A 212 -13.85 -1.88 -8.63
C PHE A 212 -14.80 -3.06 -8.48
N ASP A 213 -16.01 -2.79 -7.96
CA ASP A 213 -17.07 -3.80 -7.95
C ASP A 213 -17.73 -3.92 -9.32
N LYS A 214 -17.50 -5.05 -10.00
CA LYS A 214 -18.19 -5.36 -11.25
C LYS A 214 -19.72 -5.28 -11.12
N ALA A 215 -20.29 -5.70 -9.98
CA ALA A 215 -21.72 -5.68 -9.76
C ALA A 215 -22.27 -4.26 -9.54
N GLU A 216 -21.48 -3.36 -8.95
CA GLU A 216 -21.83 -1.93 -8.84
C GLU A 216 -21.80 -1.28 -10.22
N ILE A 217 -20.72 -1.51 -10.97
CA ILE A 217 -20.56 -1.00 -12.34
C ILE A 217 -21.70 -1.47 -13.25
N LEU A 218 -22.06 -2.77 -13.23
CA LEU A 218 -23.17 -3.33 -14.01
C LEU A 218 -24.53 -2.71 -13.66
N ARG A 219 -24.73 -2.29 -12.41
CA ARG A 219 -26.00 -1.68 -11.96
C ARG A 219 -26.17 -0.28 -12.52
N ASP A 220 -25.08 0.48 -12.57
CA ASP A 220 -25.11 1.89 -12.95
C ASP A 220 -24.95 2.12 -14.45
N TYR A 221 -24.44 1.10 -15.17
CA TYR A 221 -24.22 1.13 -16.60
C TYR A 221 -25.51 1.40 -17.39
N ALA A 222 -25.55 2.56 -18.05
CA ALA A 222 -26.68 3.00 -18.84
C ALA A 222 -26.18 3.75 -20.08
N PRO A 223 -25.62 3.04 -21.07
CA PRO A 223 -25.08 3.65 -22.28
C PRO A 223 -26.20 4.42 -23.00
N ARG A 224 -25.91 5.69 -23.30
CA ARG A 224 -26.86 6.56 -23.97
C ARG A 224 -26.76 6.40 -25.48
N ARG A 225 -27.93 6.26 -26.10
CA ARG A 225 -28.12 6.36 -27.55
C ARG A 225 -28.54 7.78 -27.89
N LYS A 226 -27.77 8.44 -28.77
CA LYS A 226 -27.94 9.86 -29.06
C LYS A 226 -29.12 10.05 -30.00
N GLU A 227 -30.06 10.91 -29.63
CA GLU A 227 -31.16 11.28 -30.52
C GLU A 227 -30.64 11.96 -31.79
N LYS A 228 -31.23 11.58 -32.94
CA LYS A 228 -30.88 12.13 -34.24
C LYS A 228 -31.14 13.65 -34.25
N ASN A 229 -30.12 14.42 -34.65
CA ASN A 229 -30.11 15.90 -34.68
C ASN A 229 -30.06 16.62 -33.31
N ALA A 230 -29.92 15.90 -32.20
CA ALA A 230 -29.63 16.56 -30.91
C ALA A 230 -28.22 17.18 -30.92
N VAL A 231 -28.04 18.28 -30.17
CA VAL A 231 -26.72 18.87 -29.93
C VAL A 231 -25.82 17.81 -29.28
N THR A 232 -24.56 17.73 -29.71
CA THR A 232 -23.59 16.84 -29.07
C THR A 232 -23.18 17.42 -27.73
N LYS A 233 -23.16 16.58 -26.68
CA LYS A 233 -22.78 16.96 -25.32
C LYS A 233 -21.50 16.27 -24.88
N GLY A 234 -20.52 17.02 -24.39
CA GLY A 234 -19.28 16.48 -23.80
C GLY A 234 -19.18 16.80 -22.31
N VAL A 235 -18.64 15.89 -21.49
CA VAL A 235 -18.38 16.15 -20.06
C VAL A 235 -16.89 16.07 -19.71
N PHE A 236 -16.40 16.97 -18.88
CA PHE A 236 -15.04 16.96 -18.32
C PHE A 236 -15.11 17.03 -16.78
N LEU A 237 -14.45 16.09 -16.10
CA LEU A 237 -14.30 16.14 -14.63
C LEU A 237 -13.00 16.88 -14.30
N SER A 238 -13.15 18.13 -13.90
CA SER A 238 -12.05 19.00 -13.47
C SER A 238 -11.60 18.66 -12.05
N ALA A 239 -10.29 18.49 -11.88
CA ALA A 239 -9.68 18.38 -10.56
C ALA A 239 -9.65 19.76 -9.86
N THR A 240 -8.87 19.92 -8.79
CA THR A 240 -8.75 21.19 -8.07
C THR A 240 -7.93 22.26 -8.79
N ARG A 241 -7.18 21.89 -9.84
CA ARG A 241 -6.30 22.82 -10.56
C ARG A 241 -7.08 23.62 -11.59
N ILE A 242 -7.13 24.93 -11.38
CA ILE A 242 -7.81 25.88 -12.26
C ILE A 242 -7.14 25.93 -13.64
N SER A 243 -5.80 25.88 -13.70
CA SER A 243 -5.04 25.93 -14.96
C SER A 243 -5.41 24.83 -15.96
N ASP A 244 -5.73 23.64 -15.47
CA ASP A 244 -6.12 22.51 -16.33
C ASP A 244 -7.54 22.74 -16.87
N ALA A 245 -8.43 23.32 -16.06
CA ALA A 245 -9.75 23.72 -16.49
C ALA A 245 -9.71 24.88 -17.49
N GLU A 246 -8.86 25.89 -17.27
CA GLU A 246 -8.66 27.03 -18.19
C GLU A 246 -8.23 26.55 -19.58
N LYS A 247 -7.22 25.69 -19.63
CA LYS A 247 -6.73 25.13 -20.89
C LYS A 247 -7.82 24.36 -21.64
N MET A 248 -8.58 23.53 -20.92
CA MET A 248 -9.70 22.79 -21.50
C MET A 248 -10.78 23.73 -22.04
N VAL A 249 -11.10 24.80 -21.32
CA VAL A 249 -12.05 25.82 -21.77
C VAL A 249 -11.57 26.50 -23.07
N GLU A 250 -10.28 26.80 -23.21
CA GLU A 250 -9.73 27.37 -24.44
C GLU A 250 -9.95 26.45 -25.66
N HIS A 251 -9.71 25.15 -25.50
CA HIS A 251 -10.03 24.18 -26.57
C HIS A 251 -11.53 24.08 -26.86
N MET A 252 -12.37 24.04 -25.82
CA MET A 252 -13.83 23.89 -25.95
C MET A 252 -14.50 25.09 -26.65
N LYS A 253 -13.95 26.30 -26.47
CA LYS A 253 -14.44 27.54 -27.11
C LYS A 253 -14.44 27.47 -28.65
N ASN A 254 -13.52 26.69 -29.23
CA ASN A 254 -13.39 26.54 -30.68
C ASN A 254 -14.38 25.53 -31.30
N LEU A 255 -15.22 24.90 -30.47
CA LEU A 255 -16.16 23.84 -30.85
C LEU A 255 -17.60 24.27 -30.52
N SER A 256 -18.06 25.36 -31.12
CA SER A 256 -19.38 25.97 -30.88
C SER A 256 -20.58 25.05 -31.18
N GLU A 257 -20.35 23.98 -31.95
CA GLU A 257 -21.31 22.94 -32.30
C GLU A 257 -21.54 21.88 -31.20
N VAL A 258 -20.71 21.89 -30.15
CA VAL A 258 -20.77 20.98 -29.01
C VAL A 258 -21.05 21.76 -27.72
N GLU A 259 -21.98 21.25 -26.90
CA GLU A 259 -22.23 21.73 -25.55
C GLU A 259 -21.35 20.98 -24.55
N PHE A 260 -20.50 21.68 -23.80
CA PHE A 260 -19.59 21.08 -22.83
C PHE A 260 -20.05 21.31 -21.40
N HIS A 261 -19.91 20.28 -20.56
CA HIS A 261 -20.20 20.29 -19.14
C HIS A 261 -18.91 20.11 -18.36
N ILE A 262 -18.56 21.06 -17.49
CA ILE A 262 -17.41 20.94 -16.59
C ILE A 262 -17.92 20.77 -15.16
N ILE A 263 -17.52 19.67 -14.53
CA ILE A 263 -17.85 19.36 -13.13
C ILE A 263 -16.55 19.37 -12.32
N GLY A 264 -16.57 19.96 -11.13
CA GLY A 264 -15.44 19.93 -10.19
C GLY A 264 -14.94 21.30 -9.77
N ALA A 265 -14.00 21.30 -8.82
CA ALA A 265 -13.58 22.50 -8.10
C ALA A 265 -12.78 23.48 -8.96
N GLY A 266 -11.91 22.99 -9.86
CA GLY A 266 -11.06 23.83 -10.70
C GLY A 266 -11.85 24.66 -11.72
N GLY A 267 -13.06 24.23 -12.08
CA GLY A 267 -13.96 25.02 -12.93
C GLY A 267 -14.68 26.14 -12.17
N TYR A 268 -14.83 26.06 -10.85
CA TYR A 268 -15.66 26.99 -10.08
C TYR A 268 -15.21 28.46 -10.16
N GLU A 269 -13.91 28.70 -10.30
CA GLU A 269 -13.36 30.05 -10.42
C GLU A 269 -13.50 30.64 -11.83
N LEU A 270 -13.82 29.81 -12.83
CA LEU A 270 -14.01 30.20 -14.22
C LEU A 270 -15.47 30.66 -14.43
N ARG A 271 -15.77 31.91 -14.07
CA ARG A 271 -17.07 32.53 -14.38
C ARG A 271 -17.06 33.12 -15.79
N ASP A 272 -18.16 32.98 -16.54
CA ASP A 272 -18.36 33.53 -17.90
C ASP A 272 -17.26 33.18 -18.92
N CYS A 273 -17.32 31.96 -19.47
CA CYS A 273 -16.34 31.46 -20.45
C CYS A 273 -16.82 31.64 -21.90
N SER A 274 -17.79 30.83 -22.33
CA SER A 274 -18.39 30.83 -23.66
C SER A 274 -19.79 30.23 -23.60
N SER A 275 -20.62 30.55 -24.59
CA SER A 275 -22.02 30.11 -24.62
C SER A 275 -22.20 28.59 -24.74
N ASN A 276 -21.16 27.87 -25.17
CA ASN A 276 -21.17 26.42 -25.34
C ASN A 276 -20.52 25.65 -24.18
N VAL A 277 -20.11 26.32 -23.10
CA VAL A 277 -19.49 25.70 -21.92
C VAL A 277 -20.31 26.00 -20.66
N ILE A 278 -20.77 24.94 -20.00
CA ILE A 278 -21.57 24.98 -18.77
C ILE A 278 -20.70 24.48 -17.61
N ILE A 279 -20.45 25.34 -16.64
CA ILE A 279 -19.64 25.02 -15.46
C ILE A 279 -20.56 24.79 -14.27
N HIS A 280 -20.54 23.57 -13.75
CA HIS A 280 -21.37 23.14 -12.63
C HIS A 280 -20.72 23.37 -11.26
N GLY A 281 -19.39 23.52 -11.23
CA GLY A 281 -18.63 23.55 -9.99
C GLY A 281 -18.68 22.19 -9.26
N ARG A 282 -18.59 22.20 -7.92
CA ARG A 282 -18.77 20.98 -7.12
C ARG A 282 -20.27 20.63 -7.05
N VAL A 283 -20.62 19.42 -7.44
CA VAL A 283 -22.00 18.89 -7.40
C VAL A 283 -22.06 17.62 -6.55
N SER A 284 -23.28 17.19 -6.19
CA SER A 284 -23.46 15.89 -5.53
C SER A 284 -23.14 14.73 -6.48
N GLU A 285 -22.92 13.55 -5.94
CA GLU A 285 -22.64 12.35 -6.72
C GLU A 285 -23.79 11.96 -7.64
N GLU A 286 -25.04 12.10 -7.18
CA GLU A 286 -26.23 11.84 -7.98
C GLU A 286 -26.28 12.79 -9.18
N GLU A 287 -25.96 14.07 -8.96
CA GLU A 287 -25.96 15.08 -10.00
C GLU A 287 -24.79 14.90 -10.98
N LYS A 288 -23.60 14.54 -10.48
CA LYS A 288 -22.46 14.17 -11.32
C LYS A 288 -22.84 13.02 -12.27
N ASN A 289 -23.40 11.95 -11.72
CA ASN A 289 -23.81 10.77 -12.48
C ASN A 289 -24.91 11.09 -13.49
N ARG A 290 -25.88 11.95 -13.11
CA ARG A 290 -26.93 12.43 -14.02
C ARG A 290 -26.34 13.17 -15.22
N ILE A 291 -25.45 14.14 -14.97
CA ILE A 291 -24.82 14.93 -16.04
C ILE A 291 -23.98 14.04 -16.97
N ILE A 292 -23.18 13.12 -16.43
CA ILE A 292 -22.36 12.20 -17.24
C ILE A 292 -23.25 11.33 -18.15
N LYS A 293 -24.36 10.78 -17.62
CA LYS A 293 -25.33 9.99 -18.38
C LYS A 293 -26.05 10.77 -19.48
N GLU A 294 -26.20 12.08 -19.31
CA GLU A 294 -26.80 12.96 -20.31
C GLU A 294 -25.84 13.35 -21.43
N CYS A 295 -24.53 13.13 -21.26
CA CYS A 295 -23.51 13.47 -22.26
C CYS A 295 -23.30 12.36 -23.30
N ASP A 296 -22.85 12.73 -24.50
CA ASP A 296 -22.53 11.82 -25.60
C ASP A 296 -21.10 11.27 -25.50
N PHE A 297 -20.18 12.04 -24.90
CA PHE A 297 -18.81 11.62 -24.63
C PHE A 297 -18.27 12.28 -23.35
N ALA A 298 -17.23 11.66 -22.81
CA ALA A 298 -16.43 12.20 -21.72
C ALA A 298 -15.03 12.54 -22.21
N LEU A 299 -14.50 13.64 -21.71
CA LEU A 299 -13.11 14.06 -21.90
C LEU A 299 -12.32 13.63 -20.66
N ASN A 300 -11.40 12.70 -20.84
CA ASN A 300 -10.43 12.33 -19.82
C ASN A 300 -9.04 12.76 -20.27
N ILE A 301 -8.85 14.07 -20.45
CA ILE A 301 -7.58 14.63 -20.90
C ILE A 301 -6.91 15.27 -19.70
N THR A 302 -5.67 14.88 -19.44
CA THR A 302 -4.91 15.44 -18.34
C THR A 302 -3.47 15.70 -18.76
N PRO A 303 -2.88 16.87 -18.41
CA PRO A 303 -1.47 17.10 -18.65
C PRO A 303 -0.58 16.19 -17.79
N MET A 304 -1.18 15.54 -16.78
CA MET A 304 -0.48 14.61 -15.89
C MET A 304 -1.44 13.75 -15.07
N THR A 305 -1.02 12.53 -14.74
CA THR A 305 -1.60 11.74 -13.66
C THR A 305 -0.49 10.98 -12.91
N PHE A 306 -0.80 10.55 -11.69
CA PHE A 306 0.00 9.60 -10.92
C PHE A 306 -0.85 8.37 -10.61
N GLY A 307 -0.19 7.25 -10.31
CA GLY A 307 -0.87 5.98 -10.11
C GLY A 307 -1.82 5.66 -11.27
N MET A 308 -3.09 5.47 -10.95
CA MET A 308 -4.16 5.24 -11.93
C MET A 308 -5.11 6.43 -12.02
N ASN A 309 -5.52 6.80 -13.25
CA ASN A 309 -6.50 7.86 -13.45
C ASN A 309 -7.93 7.32 -13.31
N VAL A 310 -8.41 7.25 -12.07
CA VAL A 310 -9.70 6.64 -11.74
C VAL A 310 -10.93 7.35 -12.33
N LYS A 311 -10.80 8.58 -12.88
CA LYS A 311 -11.92 9.27 -13.55
C LYS A 311 -12.43 8.50 -14.76
N MET A 312 -11.57 7.70 -15.39
CA MET A 312 -11.96 6.80 -16.48
C MET A 312 -13.15 5.91 -16.06
N ILE A 313 -13.20 5.53 -14.79
CA ILE A 313 -14.22 4.63 -14.25
C ILE A 313 -15.54 5.36 -14.04
N ASP A 314 -15.53 6.61 -13.59
CA ASP A 314 -16.75 7.42 -13.52
C ASP A 314 -17.45 7.48 -14.88
N TYR A 315 -16.69 7.60 -15.97
CA TYR A 315 -17.25 7.66 -17.32
C TYR A 315 -17.73 6.30 -17.82
N VAL A 316 -16.86 5.30 -17.74
CA VAL A 316 -17.13 3.97 -18.31
C VAL A 316 -18.23 3.25 -17.54
N SER A 317 -18.27 3.37 -16.21
CA SER A 317 -19.33 2.76 -15.39
C SER A 317 -20.72 3.30 -15.70
N LEU A 318 -20.82 4.50 -16.27
CA LEU A 318 -22.10 5.11 -16.68
C LEU A 318 -22.39 4.89 -18.18
N GLY A 319 -21.49 4.23 -18.91
CA GLY A 319 -21.66 3.92 -20.33
C GLY A 319 -21.36 5.08 -21.27
N THR A 320 -20.60 6.07 -20.83
CA THR A 320 -20.22 7.23 -21.65
C THR A 320 -18.90 6.94 -22.39
N PRO A 321 -18.88 7.02 -23.74
CA PRO A 321 -17.64 6.90 -24.52
C PRO A 321 -16.57 7.91 -24.08
N VAL A 322 -15.30 7.50 -24.09
CA VAL A 322 -14.19 8.31 -23.59
C VAL A 322 -13.31 8.80 -24.74
N ILE A 323 -13.04 10.11 -24.75
CA ILE A 323 -12.00 10.77 -25.54
C ILE A 323 -10.89 11.18 -24.55
N SER A 324 -9.65 10.77 -24.80
CA SER A 324 -8.59 10.85 -23.80
C SER A 324 -7.20 10.89 -24.42
N ASN A 325 -6.23 11.45 -23.72
CA ASN A 325 -4.82 11.24 -24.03
C ASN A 325 -4.30 9.98 -23.31
N GLU A 326 -3.08 9.54 -23.64
CA GLU A 326 -2.48 8.34 -23.01
C GLU A 326 -2.36 8.48 -21.47
N LEU A 327 -2.13 9.70 -20.98
CA LEU A 327 -2.08 9.99 -19.55
C LEU A 327 -3.45 9.84 -18.89
N GLY A 328 -4.54 10.19 -19.59
CA GLY A 328 -5.89 10.06 -19.08
C GLY A 328 -6.31 8.61 -18.84
N VAL A 329 -5.82 7.68 -19.65
CA VAL A 329 -6.08 6.24 -19.50
C VAL A 329 -4.99 5.48 -18.75
N ARG A 330 -3.99 6.19 -18.15
CA ARG A 330 -2.91 5.54 -17.40
C ARG A 330 -3.47 4.63 -16.31
N GLY A 331 -2.88 3.44 -16.22
CA GLY A 331 -3.27 2.40 -15.27
C GLY A 331 -4.31 1.43 -15.82
N PHE A 332 -4.88 1.74 -16.98
CA PHE A 332 -5.74 0.85 -17.72
C PHE A 332 -4.98 0.28 -18.91
N ASN A 333 -5.14 -1.02 -19.20
CA ASN A 333 -4.67 -1.66 -20.44
C ASN A 333 -5.54 -1.24 -21.65
N ALA A 334 -5.85 0.06 -21.73
CA ALA A 334 -6.69 0.67 -22.74
C ALA A 334 -5.92 0.83 -24.05
N VAL A 335 -6.65 0.76 -25.17
CA VAL A 335 -6.08 0.77 -26.52
C VAL A 335 -6.85 1.82 -27.31
N ALA A 336 -6.14 2.80 -27.86
CA ALA A 336 -6.72 3.85 -28.68
C ALA A 336 -7.48 3.27 -29.88
N GLY A 337 -8.62 3.85 -30.21
CA GLY A 337 -9.52 3.40 -31.28
C GLY A 337 -10.36 2.16 -30.91
N LYS A 338 -10.05 1.46 -29.82
CA LYS A 338 -10.84 0.33 -29.32
C LYS A 338 -11.60 0.68 -28.04
N HIS A 339 -10.88 1.17 -27.03
CA HIS A 339 -11.41 1.46 -25.69
C HIS A 339 -11.66 2.96 -25.46
N TYR A 340 -10.99 3.82 -26.23
CA TYR A 340 -11.15 5.29 -26.16
C TYR A 340 -10.70 5.91 -27.49
N ILE A 341 -11.06 7.17 -27.73
CA ILE A 341 -10.52 7.96 -28.85
C ILE A 341 -9.33 8.78 -28.36
N LEU A 342 -8.20 8.66 -29.05
CA LEU A 342 -7.00 9.41 -28.71
C LEU A 342 -7.17 10.89 -29.07
N ALA A 343 -7.04 11.74 -28.05
CA ALA A 343 -6.95 13.18 -28.21
C ALA A 343 -5.90 13.74 -27.26
N ASP A 344 -4.98 14.53 -27.79
CA ASP A 344 -3.99 15.32 -27.06
C ASP A 344 -4.19 16.82 -27.36
N ASP A 345 -3.23 17.65 -26.95
CA ASP A 345 -3.33 19.10 -27.17
C ASP A 345 -3.30 19.49 -28.65
N ASP A 346 -2.62 18.71 -29.49
CA ASP A 346 -2.36 19.04 -30.90
C ASP A 346 -3.54 18.65 -31.80
N ASN A 347 -4.27 17.60 -31.46
CA ASN A 347 -5.39 17.08 -32.27
C ASN A 347 -6.78 17.17 -31.58
N PHE A 348 -6.87 17.85 -30.43
CA PHE A 348 -8.07 17.92 -29.59
C PHE A 348 -9.38 18.15 -30.38
N GLU A 349 -9.39 19.18 -31.22
CA GLU A 349 -10.57 19.62 -31.94
C GLU A 349 -10.95 18.67 -33.08
N GLU A 350 -9.94 18.11 -33.75
CA GLU A 350 -10.13 17.10 -34.81
C GLU A 350 -10.72 15.82 -34.23
N ALA A 351 -10.17 15.31 -33.13
CA ALA A 351 -10.65 14.09 -32.49
C ALA A 351 -12.12 14.18 -32.04
N ILE A 352 -12.56 15.36 -31.54
CA ILE A 352 -13.97 15.58 -31.16
C ILE A 352 -14.87 15.65 -32.40
N ARG A 353 -14.43 16.33 -33.47
CA ARG A 353 -15.20 16.38 -34.73
C ARG A 353 -15.33 15.00 -35.37
N ASP A 354 -14.27 14.20 -35.33
CA ASP A 354 -14.27 12.82 -35.78
C ASP A 354 -15.24 11.96 -34.97
N PHE A 355 -15.22 12.08 -33.63
CA PHE A 355 -16.22 11.43 -32.79
C PHE A 355 -17.65 11.82 -33.17
N CYS A 356 -17.88 13.09 -33.48
CA CYS A 356 -19.20 13.63 -33.82
C CYS A 356 -19.76 13.11 -35.17
N VAL A 357 -18.91 12.56 -36.04
CA VAL A 357 -19.36 11.96 -37.32
C VAL A 357 -19.46 10.43 -37.28
N LEU A 358 -18.92 9.77 -36.25
CA LEU A 358 -19.13 8.33 -36.02
C LEU A 358 -20.61 8.00 -35.94
N ASP A 359 -20.98 6.83 -36.45
CA ASP A 359 -22.33 6.32 -36.26
C ASP A 359 -22.57 5.87 -34.81
N GLU A 360 -23.82 5.59 -34.48
CA GLU A 360 -24.21 5.25 -33.11
C GLU A 360 -23.63 3.91 -32.64
N ASP A 361 -23.49 2.94 -33.55
CA ASP A 361 -22.99 1.62 -33.21
C ASP A 361 -21.48 1.65 -33.00
N GLU A 362 -20.75 2.49 -33.75
CA GLU A 362 -19.31 2.76 -33.52
C GLU A 362 -19.07 3.38 -32.14
N ARG A 363 -19.84 4.42 -31.76
CA ARG A 363 -19.73 5.05 -30.43
C ARG A 363 -20.06 4.07 -29.32
N TYR A 364 -21.13 3.29 -29.51
CA TYR A 364 -21.56 2.26 -28.56
C TYR A 364 -20.49 1.18 -28.40
N ALA A 365 -19.86 0.75 -29.50
CA ALA A 365 -18.79 -0.25 -29.47
C ALA A 365 -17.58 0.24 -28.66
N ILE A 366 -17.18 1.51 -28.79
CA ILE A 366 -16.09 2.09 -27.98
C ILE A 366 -16.43 2.03 -26.49
N ALA A 367 -17.63 2.47 -26.11
CA ALA A 367 -18.06 2.44 -24.71
C ALA A 367 -18.16 1.01 -24.16
N LEU A 368 -18.70 0.07 -24.94
CA LEU A 368 -18.83 -1.33 -24.55
C LEU A 368 -17.46 -2.00 -24.39
N ASN A 369 -16.54 -1.77 -25.32
CA ASN A 369 -15.18 -2.31 -25.21
C ASN A 369 -14.45 -1.79 -23.96
N ALA A 370 -14.60 -0.50 -23.63
CA ALA A 370 -14.01 0.08 -22.42
C ALA A 370 -14.63 -0.53 -21.15
N PHE A 371 -15.95 -0.73 -21.16
CA PHE A 371 -16.69 -1.39 -20.09
C PHE A 371 -16.21 -2.82 -19.88
N ASP A 372 -16.09 -3.60 -20.95
CA ASP A 372 -15.61 -4.98 -20.89
C ASP A 372 -14.18 -5.07 -20.38
N LEU A 373 -13.30 -4.13 -20.78
CA LEU A 373 -11.94 -4.05 -20.23
C LEU A 373 -11.97 -3.87 -18.71
N ILE A 374 -12.72 -2.88 -18.21
CA ILE A 374 -12.79 -2.57 -16.78
C ILE A 374 -13.39 -3.74 -15.99
N CYS A 375 -14.51 -4.29 -16.44
CA CYS A 375 -15.20 -5.38 -15.75
C CYS A 375 -14.44 -6.71 -15.76
N ASN A 376 -13.52 -6.94 -16.71
CA ASN A 376 -12.78 -8.20 -16.80
C ASN A 376 -11.37 -8.09 -16.19
N GLU A 377 -10.75 -6.92 -16.24
CA GLU A 377 -9.37 -6.75 -15.77
C GLU A 377 -9.24 -6.09 -14.39
N TYR A 378 -10.24 -5.31 -13.95
CA TYR A 378 -10.15 -4.47 -12.76
C TYR A 378 -11.21 -4.78 -11.68
N ASP A 379 -11.80 -5.99 -11.70
CA ASP A 379 -12.69 -6.48 -10.63
C ASP A 379 -11.89 -6.86 -9.37
N TYR A 380 -12.30 -6.39 -8.19
CA TYR A 380 -11.63 -6.71 -6.93
C TYR A 380 -11.49 -8.23 -6.68
N LYS A 381 -12.45 -9.04 -7.15
CA LYS A 381 -12.45 -10.49 -6.91
C LYS A 381 -11.21 -11.18 -7.49
N LYS A 382 -10.75 -10.68 -8.64
CA LYS A 382 -9.55 -11.18 -9.31
C LYS A 382 -8.33 -11.00 -8.40
N TYR A 383 -8.16 -9.81 -7.84
CA TYR A 383 -6.97 -9.46 -7.06
C TYR A 383 -7.02 -9.97 -5.63
N ILE A 384 -8.20 -10.17 -5.04
CA ILE A 384 -8.33 -10.84 -3.73
C ILE A 384 -7.86 -12.29 -3.82
N ASN A 385 -8.20 -13.01 -4.89
CA ASN A 385 -7.73 -14.38 -5.06
C ASN A 385 -6.22 -14.44 -5.25
N SER A 386 -5.64 -13.57 -6.09
CA SER A 386 -4.19 -13.48 -6.24
C SER A 386 -3.46 -13.08 -4.96
N PHE A 387 -4.04 -12.18 -4.16
CA PHE A 387 -3.47 -11.80 -2.86
C PHE A 387 -3.57 -12.94 -1.83
N ASP A 388 -4.69 -13.67 -1.81
CA ASP A 388 -4.90 -14.84 -0.93
C ASP A 388 -3.95 -16.00 -1.27
N GLU A 389 -3.71 -16.25 -2.56
CA GLU A 389 -2.67 -17.17 -3.04
C GLU A 389 -1.28 -16.72 -2.56
N PHE A 390 -0.93 -15.44 -2.74
CA PHE A 390 0.32 -14.89 -2.23
C PHE A 390 0.48 -15.07 -0.71
N CYS A 391 -0.58 -14.82 0.06
CA CYS A 391 -0.56 -15.01 1.51
C CYS A 391 -0.50 -16.49 1.90
N SER A 392 -0.95 -17.41 1.06
CA SER A 392 -0.91 -18.86 1.32
C SER A 392 0.42 -19.51 0.92
N ASP A 393 1.05 -19.00 -0.15
CA ASP A 393 2.36 -19.43 -0.64
C ASP A 393 3.52 -18.72 0.07
N SER A 394 3.25 -17.62 0.77
CA SER A 394 4.18 -17.06 1.74
C SER A 394 4.53 -18.19 2.71
N PRO A 395 5.79 -18.68 2.70
CA PRO A 395 6.13 -19.86 3.48
C PRO A 395 5.69 -19.62 4.91
N GLU A 396 4.87 -20.53 5.45
CA GLU A 396 4.71 -20.63 6.90
C GLU A 396 6.12 -20.49 7.46
N GLU A 397 6.37 -19.41 8.20
CA GLU A 397 7.62 -19.33 8.94
C GLU A 397 7.61 -20.55 9.84
N LYS A 398 8.41 -21.56 9.49
CA LYS A 398 8.66 -22.66 10.39
C LYS A 398 9.19 -22.00 11.64
N GLU A 399 8.43 -22.09 12.73
CA GLU A 399 8.83 -21.54 14.01
C GLU A 399 10.29 -21.93 14.26
N ASP A 400 11.10 -20.94 14.63
CA ASP A 400 12.48 -21.19 14.97
C ASP A 400 12.52 -22.19 16.12
N SER A 401 13.35 -23.21 15.97
CA SER A 401 13.60 -24.20 17.00
C SER A 401 15.03 -24.06 17.48
N TYR A 402 15.23 -24.18 18.79
CA TYR A 402 16.49 -23.76 19.41
C TYR A 402 17.23 -24.91 20.07
N TYR A 403 18.53 -24.97 19.82
CA TYR A 403 19.48 -25.62 20.71
C TYR A 403 20.01 -24.61 21.73
N ILE A 404 20.27 -25.08 22.95
CA ILE A 404 20.87 -24.26 24.01
C ILE A 404 22.29 -24.73 24.28
N PHE A 405 23.28 -23.87 24.01
CA PHE A 405 24.66 -24.12 24.41
C PHE A 405 24.86 -23.77 25.88
N GLY A 406 25.07 -24.81 26.71
CA GLY A 406 25.33 -24.73 28.13
C GLY A 406 24.33 -25.51 28.97
N ALA A 407 24.61 -26.79 29.24
CA ALA A 407 23.77 -27.62 30.13
C ALA A 407 24.09 -27.34 31.62
N GLY A 408 23.81 -26.11 32.08
CA GLY A 408 23.98 -25.65 33.46
C GLY A 408 22.90 -24.65 33.85
N LEU A 409 23.09 -23.93 34.97
CA LEU A 409 22.08 -23.02 35.52
C LEU A 409 21.56 -21.98 34.50
N CYS A 410 22.43 -21.43 33.67
CA CYS A 410 22.05 -20.47 32.64
C CYS A 410 21.20 -21.11 31.52
N GLY A 411 21.56 -22.31 31.07
CA GLY A 411 20.77 -23.02 30.06
C GLY A 411 19.45 -23.56 30.58
N GLU A 412 19.39 -23.97 31.85
CA GLU A 412 18.12 -24.31 32.50
C GLU A 412 17.17 -23.12 32.50
N TRP A 413 17.67 -21.93 32.84
CA TRP A 413 16.88 -20.71 32.80
C TRP A 413 16.45 -20.37 31.36
N ALA A 414 17.35 -20.42 30.39
CA ALA A 414 16.99 -20.21 28.98
C ALA A 414 15.89 -21.17 28.52
N SER A 415 15.97 -22.45 28.91
CA SER A 415 14.94 -23.44 28.61
C SER A 415 13.59 -23.13 29.28
N GLN A 416 13.59 -22.60 30.50
CA GLN A 416 12.36 -22.18 31.18
C GLN A 416 11.67 -21.00 30.49
N VAL A 417 12.44 -20.02 30.01
CA VAL A 417 11.88 -18.88 29.26
C VAL A 417 11.27 -19.36 27.94
N LEU A 418 11.99 -20.18 27.17
CA LEU A 418 11.46 -20.76 25.91
C LEU A 418 10.16 -21.55 26.15
N ASN A 419 10.15 -22.41 27.17
CA ASN A 419 8.95 -23.18 27.51
C ASN A 419 7.77 -22.28 27.93
N GLY A 420 8.04 -21.17 28.62
CA GLY A 420 7.01 -20.19 29.01
C GLY A 420 6.35 -19.50 27.81
N GLU A 421 7.06 -19.42 26.69
CA GLU A 421 6.58 -18.85 25.42
C GLU A 421 6.11 -19.89 24.41
N GLY A 422 6.11 -21.18 24.78
CA GLY A 422 5.69 -22.26 23.89
C GLY A 422 6.69 -22.62 22.79
N ILE A 423 7.93 -22.12 22.86
CA ILE A 423 8.96 -22.32 21.84
C ILE A 423 9.67 -23.67 22.06
N GLU A 424 9.87 -24.43 20.99
CA GLU A 424 10.52 -25.74 21.06
C GLU A 424 12.03 -25.64 21.32
N CYS A 425 12.47 -26.19 22.46
CA CYS A 425 13.88 -26.52 22.70
C CYS A 425 14.19 -27.93 22.16
N LEU A 426 15.09 -28.02 21.19
CA LEU A 426 15.53 -29.28 20.56
C LEU A 426 16.49 -30.09 21.45
N GLY A 427 17.29 -29.39 22.27
CA GLY A 427 18.23 -29.98 23.19
C GLY A 427 19.36 -29.03 23.59
N PHE A 428 20.35 -29.57 24.29
CA PHE A 428 21.48 -28.81 24.79
C PHE A 428 22.78 -29.20 24.08
N ALA A 429 23.72 -28.27 23.96
CA ALA A 429 25.12 -28.53 23.64
C ALA A 429 25.99 -28.24 24.87
N ASP A 430 27.05 -29.01 25.09
CA ASP A 430 28.02 -28.73 26.15
C ASP A 430 29.44 -29.13 25.69
N ASN A 431 30.49 -28.50 26.22
CA ASN A 431 31.87 -28.91 25.91
C ASN A 431 32.35 -30.07 26.80
N ASN A 432 31.56 -30.50 27.79
CA ASN A 432 31.90 -31.61 28.67
C ASN A 432 31.38 -32.95 28.10
N PRO A 433 32.27 -33.86 27.64
CA PRO A 433 31.86 -35.12 27.03
C PRO A 433 31.12 -36.07 27.96
N SER A 434 31.31 -35.92 29.28
CA SER A 434 30.57 -36.75 30.26
C SER A 434 29.07 -36.46 30.29
N LYS A 435 28.62 -35.36 29.69
CA LYS A 435 27.20 -35.03 29.58
C LYS A 435 26.55 -35.56 28.30
N TYR A 436 27.31 -36.01 27.30
CA TYR A 436 26.74 -36.37 26.00
C TYR A 436 25.81 -37.57 26.12
N GLY A 437 24.64 -37.48 25.51
CA GLY A 437 23.57 -38.48 25.59
C GLY A 437 22.81 -38.49 26.91
N THR A 438 23.16 -37.63 27.88
CA THR A 438 22.40 -37.50 29.14
C THR A 438 21.18 -36.60 28.95
N ALA A 439 20.20 -36.76 29.84
CA ALA A 439 19.02 -35.89 29.89
C ALA A 439 19.27 -34.69 30.83
N TYR A 440 19.01 -33.48 30.34
CA TYR A 440 19.04 -32.23 31.10
C TYR A 440 17.78 -31.42 30.79
N CYS A 441 17.04 -30.98 31.81
CA CYS A 441 15.73 -30.32 31.65
C CYS A 441 14.74 -31.10 30.74
N GLY A 442 14.80 -32.44 30.76
CA GLY A 442 13.95 -33.30 29.93
C GLY A 442 14.36 -33.39 28.46
N LYS A 443 15.52 -32.83 28.07
CA LYS A 443 16.06 -32.86 26.71
C LYS A 443 17.46 -33.49 26.67
N THR A 444 17.89 -33.98 25.52
CA THR A 444 19.22 -34.58 25.35
C THR A 444 20.32 -33.52 25.30
N VAL A 445 21.46 -33.82 25.90
CA VAL A 445 22.70 -33.05 25.73
C VAL A 445 23.57 -33.71 24.65
N TYR A 446 23.92 -32.95 23.61
CA TYR A 446 24.70 -33.36 22.46
C TYR A 446 26.11 -32.78 22.51
N SER A 447 26.99 -33.30 21.65
CA SER A 447 28.24 -32.62 21.36
C SER A 447 28.00 -31.35 20.54
N PRO A 448 28.86 -30.33 20.62
CA PRO A 448 28.75 -29.12 19.80
C PRO A 448 28.75 -29.42 18.30
N ALA A 449 29.54 -30.42 17.87
CA ALA A 449 29.65 -30.78 16.46
C ALA A 449 28.32 -31.27 15.89
N GLU A 450 27.61 -32.14 16.61
CA GLU A 450 26.28 -32.65 16.21
C GLU A 450 25.26 -31.50 16.09
N VAL A 451 25.27 -30.58 17.05
CA VAL A 451 24.36 -29.43 17.05
C VAL A 451 24.67 -28.46 15.91
N PHE A 452 25.94 -28.17 15.65
CA PHE A 452 26.33 -27.28 14.56
C PHE A 452 26.02 -27.88 13.19
N GLU A 453 26.24 -29.18 13.01
CA GLU A 453 25.86 -29.89 11.79
C GLU A 453 24.34 -29.83 11.55
N ASP A 454 23.54 -30.09 12.58
CA ASP A 454 22.08 -30.04 12.47
C ASP A 454 21.55 -28.62 12.19
N ILE A 455 22.17 -27.58 12.79
CA ILE A 455 21.86 -26.18 12.50
C ILE A 455 22.23 -25.78 11.07
N ASN A 456 23.35 -26.28 10.56
CA ASN A 456 23.74 -26.00 9.17
C ASN A 456 22.84 -26.70 8.15
N ASN A 457 22.23 -27.83 8.53
CA ASN A 457 21.29 -28.57 7.70
C ASN A 457 19.85 -28.04 7.76
N SER A 458 19.59 -26.93 8.46
CA SER A 458 18.24 -26.35 8.59
C SER A 458 18.23 -24.83 8.65
N ASP A 459 17.27 -24.19 7.99
CA ASP A 459 17.15 -22.73 7.97
C ASP A 459 16.49 -22.15 9.24
N ASN A 460 15.65 -22.94 9.91
CA ASN A 460 14.88 -22.54 11.10
C ASN A 460 15.47 -23.05 12.44
N LYS A 461 16.68 -23.63 12.43
CA LYS A 461 17.34 -24.09 13.65
C LYS A 461 18.38 -23.07 14.08
N LYS A 462 18.34 -22.68 15.35
CA LYS A 462 19.22 -21.64 15.90
C LYS A 462 19.89 -22.10 17.18
N LEU A 463 20.96 -21.39 17.56
CA LEU A 463 21.72 -21.64 18.77
C LEU A 463 21.55 -20.49 19.77
N ILE A 464 21.05 -20.79 20.96
CA ILE A 464 21.11 -19.88 22.12
C ILE A 464 22.35 -20.23 22.92
N ILE A 465 23.25 -19.26 23.12
CA ILE A 465 24.41 -19.45 24.00
C ILE A 465 24.03 -18.96 25.41
N ALA A 466 23.86 -19.92 26.33
CA ALA A 466 23.44 -19.71 27.70
C ALA A 466 24.46 -20.28 28.69
N VAL A 467 25.62 -19.63 28.75
CA VAL A 467 26.73 -20.00 29.64
C VAL A 467 27.10 -18.86 30.59
N GLY A 468 27.83 -19.19 31.67
CA GLY A 468 28.39 -18.18 32.56
C GLY A 468 29.33 -17.22 31.81
N ILE A 469 29.40 -15.97 32.27
CA ILE A 469 30.13 -14.88 31.58
C ILE A 469 31.61 -15.21 31.30
N SER A 470 32.21 -16.03 32.16
CA SER A 470 33.60 -16.50 32.03
C SER A 470 33.83 -17.43 30.84
N TYR A 471 32.78 -18.08 30.32
CA TYR A 471 32.85 -19.02 29.21
C TYR A 471 32.26 -18.45 27.91
N MET A 472 31.46 -17.37 28.00
CA MET A 472 30.71 -16.79 26.88
C MET A 472 31.60 -16.50 25.67
N SER A 473 32.75 -15.84 25.87
CA SER A 473 33.66 -15.48 24.77
C SER A 473 34.17 -16.69 23.98
N ASP A 474 34.55 -17.76 24.68
CA ASP A 474 35.11 -18.95 24.06
C ASP A 474 34.04 -19.75 23.31
N ILE A 475 32.83 -19.87 23.88
CA ILE A 475 31.71 -20.55 23.23
C ILE A 475 31.24 -19.80 21.99
N VAL A 476 31.15 -18.46 22.05
CA VAL A 476 30.76 -17.68 20.88
C VAL A 476 31.81 -17.82 19.77
N LYS A 477 33.11 -17.76 20.10
CA LYS A 477 34.20 -18.00 19.14
C LYS A 477 34.11 -19.39 18.51
N GLN A 478 33.78 -20.41 19.30
CA GLN A 478 33.58 -21.78 18.82
C GLN A 478 32.39 -21.86 17.84
N ALA A 479 31.25 -21.25 18.17
CA ALA A 479 30.05 -21.30 17.35
C ALA A 479 30.22 -20.57 16.01
N VAL A 480 30.74 -19.33 16.01
CA VAL A 480 30.92 -18.53 14.77
C VAL A 480 31.94 -19.12 13.78
N GLN A 481 32.75 -20.09 14.20
CA GLN A 481 33.64 -20.84 13.31
C GLN A 481 32.91 -21.94 12.52
N HIS A 482 31.71 -22.33 12.95
CA HIS A 482 31.00 -23.51 12.44
C HIS A 482 29.59 -23.20 11.93
N ILE A 483 28.92 -22.17 12.44
CA ILE A 483 27.58 -21.76 12.02
C ILE A 483 27.54 -20.25 11.76
N ASP A 484 26.65 -19.81 10.88
CA ASP A 484 26.46 -18.39 10.58
C ASP A 484 26.06 -17.60 11.84
N ALA A 485 26.67 -16.43 12.01
CA ALA A 485 26.45 -15.59 13.19
C ALA A 485 24.98 -15.16 13.35
N GLU A 486 24.22 -15.11 12.26
CA GLU A 486 22.78 -14.80 12.26
C GLU A 486 21.94 -15.91 12.91
N LYS A 487 22.46 -17.14 12.98
CA LYS A 487 21.84 -18.27 13.67
C LYS A 487 22.19 -18.34 15.16
N ILE A 488 22.93 -17.36 15.69
CA ILE A 488 23.38 -17.32 17.10
C ILE A 488 22.66 -16.23 17.87
N VAL A 489 22.13 -16.60 19.03
CA VAL A 489 21.43 -15.74 19.99
C VAL A 489 22.16 -15.80 21.34
N LEU A 490 22.32 -14.66 22.02
CA LEU A 490 22.99 -14.60 23.31
C LEU A 490 21.98 -14.49 24.45
N PHE A 491 22.07 -15.39 25.43
CA PHE A 491 21.21 -15.32 26.61
C PHE A 491 21.77 -14.33 27.65
N GLU A 492 20.98 -13.31 28.00
CA GLU A 492 21.30 -12.40 29.09
C GLU A 492 20.76 -12.92 30.43
N LYS A 493 21.53 -12.77 31.51
CA LYS A 493 21.23 -13.28 32.87
C LYS A 493 19.93 -12.72 33.49
N TYR A 494 19.19 -11.86 32.80
CA TYR A 494 17.92 -11.30 33.25
C TYR A 494 16.84 -11.31 32.16
N ALA A 495 17.04 -12.08 31.08
CA ALA A 495 16.03 -12.22 30.04
C ALA A 495 14.76 -12.88 30.61
N LEU A 496 13.61 -12.24 30.39
CA LEU A 496 12.30 -12.73 30.79
C LEU A 496 11.45 -13.18 29.59
N SER A 497 11.90 -12.88 28.36
CA SER A 497 11.26 -13.20 27.08
C SER A 497 12.30 -13.55 26.00
N ILE A 498 11.88 -14.13 24.86
CA ILE A 498 12.77 -14.32 23.69
C ILE A 498 13.21 -12.98 23.08
N GLU A 499 12.40 -11.93 23.18
CA GLU A 499 12.76 -10.57 22.74
C GLU A 499 13.93 -10.02 23.55
N ASP A 500 13.99 -10.28 24.85
CA ASP A 500 15.16 -9.95 25.68
C ASP A 500 16.43 -10.72 25.26
N MET A 501 16.27 -11.89 24.64
CA MET A 501 17.38 -12.70 24.13
C MET A 501 17.86 -12.27 22.73
N ARG A 502 17.04 -11.55 21.94
CA ARG A 502 17.29 -11.23 20.51
C ARG A 502 18.44 -10.25 20.21
N ARG A 503 19.35 -9.96 21.16
CA ARG A 503 20.55 -9.16 20.86
C ARG A 503 21.46 -9.94 19.89
N LYS A 504 21.47 -9.50 18.61
CA LYS A 504 22.37 -10.01 17.57
C LYS A 504 23.82 -9.98 18.05
N VAL A 505 24.56 -11.04 17.72
CA VAL A 505 26.00 -11.14 17.98
C VAL A 505 26.74 -10.07 17.17
N ASP A 506 27.33 -9.09 17.84
CA ASP A 506 28.20 -8.09 17.20
C ASP A 506 29.57 -8.71 16.89
N ILE A 507 29.69 -9.23 15.67
CA ILE A 507 30.91 -9.90 15.17
C ILE A 507 32.11 -8.94 15.20
N GLU A 508 31.93 -7.64 14.96
CA GLU A 508 33.00 -6.65 15.03
C GLU A 508 33.52 -6.50 16.46
N LYS A 509 32.62 -6.44 17.45
CA LYS A 509 32.98 -6.35 18.87
C LYS A 509 33.72 -7.60 19.35
N ILE A 510 33.33 -8.79 18.87
CA ILE A 510 34.00 -10.06 19.19
C ILE A 510 35.39 -10.15 18.55
N ARG A 511 35.55 -9.72 17.30
CA ARG A 511 36.87 -9.62 16.65
C ARG A 511 37.79 -8.62 17.35
N ARG A 512 37.23 -7.57 17.98
CA ARG A 512 37.97 -6.56 18.75
C ARG A 512 38.32 -7.00 20.18
N MET A 513 37.66 -8.03 20.72
CA MET A 513 38.04 -8.67 21.98
C MET A 513 39.30 -9.53 21.76
N LYS A 514 40.46 -8.86 21.76
CA LYS A 514 41.78 -9.52 21.76
C LYS A 514 41.95 -10.39 23.01
N VAL A 515 42.63 -11.52 22.78
CA VAL A 515 43.18 -12.50 23.74
C VAL A 515 43.68 -11.87 25.03
#